data_AF-A0AA35TK59-F1
#
_entry.id   AF-A0AA35TK59-F1
#
_cell.length_a   1.000
_cell.length_b   1.000
_cell.length_c   1.000
_cell.angle_alpha   90.00
_cell.angle_beta   90.00
_cell.angle_gamma   90.00
#
_symmetry.space_group_name_H-M   'P 1'
#
loop_
_entity.id
_entity.type
_entity.pdbx_description
1 polymer ?
#
loop_
_entity_poly.entity_id
_entity_poly.type
_entity_poly.pdbx_seq_one_letter_code
_entity_poly.pdbx_strand_id
1 'polypeptide(L)'
;MSVLGEYYSFRKIFRDLQKYITVGLKLYQARRTDTDAKFKDLFENLDSLLGPLETQQIKIGERAAEFDFILSDGTRVKANGYRSLLSTLSSLLLQLHQILLKVTKERSSMFFLPGDHISNLTAYCRALEGMNKILENAAVLMDASAQGQLFGEGEVSERLRGIVCSEYIARDVFYGRCLGFQYPSSTRPVIKMLAVAMASYERWYKADKDNPLRQLMHSLWKGNKYLQNPTQMGLKLDDLTLMSSVYFVKAFWSIMEQDVVKAAMGAAMTLISHSVEISHSLEIPAKNIVMEGTKGKVTLTPPFSEQLGYRPIPLLFISNKWRDGQNRGYSSKKQPQPAASGLIVHIHGGGFVAQSPRSHEVRSVPFNSRSSSSFICTRCCYRFCFHLR
;
A
#
# COMPACT_ATOMS: atom_id res chain seq x y z
N MET A 1 -15.44 10.99 3.42
CA MET A 1 -15.58 10.22 2.15
C MET A 1 -15.42 8.75 2.49
N SER A 2 -16.54 8.03 2.52
CA SER A 2 -16.62 6.60 2.84
C SER A 2 -15.75 5.79 1.87
N VAL A 3 -14.83 5.00 2.41
CA VAL A 3 -13.98 4.02 1.67
C VAL A 3 -14.81 2.86 1.07
N LEU A 4 -16.13 2.98 1.08
CA LEU A 4 -17.10 1.99 0.60
C LEU A 4 -18.24 2.61 -0.22
N GLY A 5 -18.09 3.86 -0.67
CA GLY A 5 -19.05 4.53 -1.54
C GLY A 5 -18.58 4.48 -2.99
N GLU A 6 -19.39 3.87 -3.84
CA GLU A 6 -19.33 3.88 -5.30
C GLU A 6 -18.22 3.03 -5.93
N TYR A 7 -18.56 1.76 -6.18
CA TYR A 7 -18.20 1.17 -7.47
C TYR A 7 -18.72 2.14 -8.54
N TYR A 8 -17.86 3.03 -9.04
CA TYR A 8 -17.96 3.39 -10.45
C TYR A 8 -18.02 2.05 -11.17
N SER A 9 -19.17 1.71 -11.76
CA SER A 9 -19.30 0.47 -12.52
C SER A 9 -18.11 0.42 -13.47
N PHE A 10 -17.28 -0.62 -13.40
CA PHE A 10 -16.10 -0.75 -14.25
C PHE A 10 -16.43 -0.43 -15.71
N ARG A 11 -17.63 -0.80 -16.16
CA ARG A 11 -18.22 -0.43 -17.45
C ARG A 11 -18.15 1.06 -17.79
N LYS A 12 -18.38 1.95 -16.82
CA LYS A 12 -18.23 3.41 -17.01
C LYS A 12 -16.76 3.78 -17.14
N ILE A 13 -15.89 3.24 -16.27
CA ILE A 13 -14.44 3.51 -16.31
C ILE A 13 -13.84 3.09 -17.66
N PHE A 14 -14.10 1.84 -18.10
CA PHE A 14 -13.61 1.33 -19.38
C PHE A 14 -14.14 2.15 -20.56
N ARG A 15 -15.44 2.51 -20.57
CA ARG A 15 -16.02 3.38 -21.59
C ARG A 15 -15.36 4.76 -21.65
N ASP A 16 -15.15 5.38 -20.49
CA ASP A 16 -14.53 6.70 -20.42
C ASP A 16 -13.07 6.64 -20.89
N LEU A 17 -12.32 5.61 -20.48
CA LEU A 17 -10.96 5.37 -20.97
C LEU A 17 -10.92 5.17 -22.50
N GLN A 18 -11.79 4.31 -23.03
CA GLN A 18 -11.89 4.03 -24.46
C GLN A 18 -12.17 5.31 -25.26
N LYS A 19 -13.04 6.18 -24.74
CA LYS A 19 -13.33 7.49 -25.33
C LYS A 19 -12.06 8.35 -25.41
N TYR A 20 -11.29 8.47 -24.32
CA TYR A 20 -10.06 9.28 -24.32
C TYR A 20 -8.96 8.68 -25.18
N ILE A 21 -8.86 7.34 -25.24
CA ILE A 21 -7.92 6.65 -26.13
C ILE A 21 -8.25 6.94 -27.60
N THR A 22 -9.52 6.80 -27.97
CA THR A 22 -9.99 7.11 -29.33
C THR A 22 -9.71 8.57 -29.72
N VAL A 23 -9.91 9.51 -28.78
CA VAL A 23 -9.56 10.92 -28.98
C VAL A 23 -8.05 11.09 -29.16
N GLY A 24 -7.24 10.45 -28.31
CA GLY A 24 -5.79 10.45 -28.41
C GLY A 24 -5.28 9.93 -29.75
N LEU A 25 -5.75 8.76 -30.19
CA LEU A 25 -5.41 8.18 -31.49
C LEU A 25 -5.66 9.18 -32.63
N LYS A 26 -6.85 9.80 -32.67
CA LYS A 26 -7.17 10.82 -33.68
C LYS A 26 -6.25 12.05 -33.61
N LEU A 27 -5.94 12.51 -32.39
CA LEU A 27 -5.09 13.68 -32.16
C LEU A 27 -3.62 13.46 -32.57
N TYR A 28 -3.11 12.24 -32.42
CA TYR A 28 -1.70 11.91 -32.68
C TYR A 28 -1.48 11.18 -34.01
N GLN A 29 -2.54 10.78 -34.72
CA GLN A 29 -2.47 10.23 -36.08
C GLN A 29 -2.13 11.27 -37.16
N ALA A 30 -2.46 12.55 -36.94
CA ALA A 30 -2.44 13.58 -37.98
C ALA A 30 -1.09 14.32 -38.16
N ARG A 31 -0.06 14.07 -37.33
CA ARG A 31 1.20 14.84 -37.35
C ARG A 31 2.44 13.94 -37.29
N ARG A 32 3.50 14.39 -37.98
CA ARG A 32 4.73 13.62 -38.27
C ARG A 32 5.93 13.97 -37.36
N THR A 33 5.70 14.31 -36.09
CA THR A 33 6.84 14.45 -35.15
C THR A 33 7.14 13.12 -34.47
N ASP A 34 8.41 12.86 -34.15
CA ASP A 34 8.81 11.67 -33.37
C ASP A 34 8.06 11.58 -32.03
N THR A 35 7.79 12.73 -31.41
CA THR A 35 6.98 12.83 -30.19
C THR A 35 5.53 12.40 -30.41
N ASP A 36 4.90 12.82 -31.51
CA ASP A 36 3.52 12.43 -31.82
C ASP A 36 3.42 10.94 -32.16
N ALA A 37 4.43 10.37 -32.83
CA ALA A 37 4.53 8.94 -33.08
C ALA A 37 4.57 8.15 -31.77
N LYS A 38 5.41 8.55 -30.80
CA LYS A 38 5.48 7.92 -29.47
C LYS A 38 4.15 7.97 -28.72
N PHE A 39 3.42 9.09 -28.79
CA PHE A 39 2.09 9.16 -28.19
C PHE A 39 1.14 8.20 -28.88
N LYS A 40 1.13 8.18 -30.22
CA LYS A 40 0.29 7.28 -31.00
C LYS A 40 0.53 5.81 -30.61
N ASP A 41 1.79 5.37 -30.56
CA ASP A 41 2.16 4.00 -30.16
C ASP A 41 1.64 3.67 -28.75
N LEU A 42 1.73 4.62 -27.81
CA LEU A 42 1.21 4.44 -26.45
C LEU A 42 -0.33 4.32 -26.43
N PHE A 43 -1.02 5.13 -27.23
CA PHE A 43 -2.48 5.03 -27.35
C PHE A 43 -2.92 3.72 -28.02
N GLU A 44 -2.19 3.23 -29.02
CA GLU A 44 -2.45 1.93 -29.66
C GLU A 44 -2.21 0.78 -28.68
N ASN A 45 -1.14 0.84 -27.87
CA ASN A 45 -0.92 -0.15 -26.82
C ASN A 45 -2.05 -0.14 -25.78
N LEU A 46 -2.46 1.03 -25.29
CA LEU A 46 -3.58 1.14 -24.34
C LEU A 46 -4.89 0.58 -24.90
N ASP A 47 -5.19 0.85 -26.18
CA ASP A 47 -6.36 0.31 -26.87
C ASP A 47 -6.34 -1.23 -26.88
N SER A 48 -5.18 -1.82 -27.20
CA SER A 48 -5.00 -3.28 -27.21
C SER A 48 -5.12 -3.93 -25.83
N LEU A 49 -4.80 -3.19 -24.75
CA LEU A 49 -4.80 -3.71 -23.37
C LEU A 49 -6.18 -3.63 -22.70
N LEU A 50 -7.03 -2.68 -23.05
CA LEU A 50 -8.31 -2.47 -22.35
C LEU A 50 -9.26 -3.67 -22.47
N GLY A 51 -9.39 -4.26 -23.66
CA GLY A 51 -10.28 -5.40 -23.89
C GLY A 51 -9.95 -6.63 -23.04
N PRO A 52 -8.69 -7.12 -23.07
CA PRO A 52 -8.25 -8.21 -22.19
C PRO A 52 -8.47 -7.91 -20.71
N LEU A 53 -8.14 -6.69 -20.26
CA LEU A 53 -8.33 -6.27 -18.88
C LEU A 53 -9.79 -6.28 -18.45
N GLU A 54 -10.71 -5.77 -19.28
CA GLU A 54 -12.15 -5.79 -19.00
C GLU A 54 -12.67 -7.23 -18.92
N THR A 55 -12.20 -8.11 -19.81
CA THR A 55 -12.55 -9.53 -19.80
C THR A 55 -12.15 -10.21 -18.49
N GLN A 56 -10.90 -10.04 -18.04
CA GLN A 56 -10.43 -10.63 -16.77
C GLN A 56 -11.15 -10.01 -15.57
N GLN A 57 -11.40 -8.70 -15.61
CA GLN A 57 -12.14 -7.99 -14.57
C GLN A 57 -13.54 -8.57 -14.40
N ILE A 58 -14.29 -8.79 -15.49
CA ILE A 58 -15.64 -9.37 -15.46
C ILE A 58 -15.60 -10.78 -14.87
N LYS A 59 -14.73 -11.65 -15.39
CA LYS A 59 -14.58 -13.04 -14.93
C LYS A 59 -14.35 -13.13 -13.42
N ILE A 60 -13.44 -12.31 -12.89
CA ILE A 60 -13.15 -12.27 -11.45
C ILE A 60 -14.31 -11.62 -10.68
N GLY A 61 -14.90 -10.55 -11.22
CA GLY A 61 -15.97 -9.79 -10.58
C GLY A 61 -17.24 -10.59 -10.30
N GLU A 62 -17.65 -11.43 -11.25
CA GLU A 62 -18.83 -12.28 -11.15
C GLU A 62 -18.69 -13.37 -10.08
N ARG A 63 -17.47 -13.89 -9.93
CA ARG A 63 -17.17 -15.04 -9.08
C ARG A 63 -16.53 -14.68 -7.74
N ALA A 64 -16.12 -13.42 -7.52
CA ALA A 64 -15.48 -13.01 -6.28
C ALA A 64 -16.31 -13.31 -5.02
N ALA A 65 -17.65 -13.39 -5.13
CA ALA A 65 -18.53 -13.73 -4.01
C ALA A 65 -18.45 -15.21 -3.59
N GLU A 66 -17.94 -16.10 -4.44
CA GLU A 66 -17.72 -17.53 -4.12
C GLU A 66 -16.67 -17.71 -3.02
N PHE A 67 -15.83 -16.70 -2.81
CA PHE A 67 -14.71 -16.71 -1.87
C PHE A 67 -14.91 -15.74 -0.70
N ASP A 68 -16.12 -15.22 -0.51
CA ASP A 68 -16.44 -14.40 0.66
C ASP A 68 -16.49 -15.27 1.92
N PHE A 69 -16.02 -14.72 3.04
CA PHE A 69 -16.02 -15.44 4.31
C PHE A 69 -17.45 -15.55 4.84
N ILE A 70 -17.86 -16.75 5.26
CA ILE A 70 -19.20 -17.01 5.80
C ILE A 70 -19.08 -17.17 7.31
N LEU A 71 -19.73 -16.29 8.07
CA LEU A 71 -19.80 -16.37 9.53
C LEU A 71 -20.70 -17.54 9.97
N SER A 72 -20.59 -17.94 11.24
CA SER A 72 -21.38 -19.03 11.82
C SER A 72 -22.90 -18.78 11.79
N ASP A 73 -23.33 -17.52 11.71
CA ASP A 73 -24.73 -17.12 11.55
C ASP A 73 -25.18 -17.04 10.07
N GLY A 74 -24.34 -17.44 9.12
CA GLY A 74 -24.60 -17.39 7.68
C GLY A 74 -24.31 -16.04 7.02
N THR A 75 -23.88 -15.04 7.77
CA THR A 75 -23.55 -13.71 7.22
C THR A 75 -22.33 -13.78 6.30
N ARG A 76 -22.45 -13.26 5.08
CA ARG A 76 -21.34 -13.16 4.12
C ARG A 76 -20.55 -11.87 4.32
N VAL A 77 -19.25 -12.02 4.55
CA VAL A 77 -18.29 -10.92 4.71
C VAL A 77 -17.45 -10.82 3.44
N LYS A 78 -17.49 -9.64 2.81
CA LYS A 78 -16.76 -9.31 1.56
C LYS A 78 -15.26 -9.12 1.78
N ALA A 79 -14.58 -10.13 2.31
CA ALA A 79 -13.19 -10.07 2.73
C ALA A 79 -12.34 -11.12 2.00
N ASN A 80 -12.04 -10.87 0.72
CA ASN A 80 -11.18 -11.76 -0.06
C ASN A 80 -10.18 -11.01 -0.96
N GLY A 81 -9.14 -11.75 -1.39
CA GLY A 81 -8.04 -11.22 -2.21
C GLY A 81 -8.48 -10.73 -3.60
N TYR A 82 -9.43 -11.41 -4.23
CA TYR A 82 -9.96 -11.02 -5.55
C TYR A 82 -10.62 -9.64 -5.53
N ARG A 83 -11.40 -9.34 -4.49
CA ARG A 83 -11.98 -8.00 -4.31
C ARG A 83 -10.91 -6.92 -4.13
N SER A 84 -9.84 -7.25 -3.42
CA SER A 84 -8.69 -6.34 -3.25
C SER A 84 -7.97 -6.09 -4.58
N LEU A 85 -7.81 -7.13 -5.41
CA LEU A 85 -7.25 -7.00 -6.76
C LEU A 85 -8.11 -6.10 -7.65
N LEU A 86 -9.43 -6.30 -7.65
CA LEU A 86 -10.37 -5.45 -8.39
C LEU A 86 -10.32 -3.99 -7.91
N SER A 87 -10.29 -3.76 -6.59
CA SER A 87 -10.14 -2.40 -6.03
C SER A 87 -8.83 -1.73 -6.49
N THR A 88 -7.75 -2.52 -6.55
CA THR A 88 -6.44 -2.05 -7.05
C THR A 88 -6.51 -1.73 -8.54
N LEU A 89 -7.10 -2.59 -9.38
CA LEU A 89 -7.32 -2.33 -10.79
C LEU A 89 -8.13 -1.03 -10.99
N SER A 90 -9.24 -0.87 -10.28
CA SER A 90 -10.08 0.33 -10.36
C SER A 90 -9.26 1.59 -10.05
N SER A 91 -8.45 1.56 -9.00
CA SER A 91 -7.56 2.67 -8.65
C SER A 91 -6.57 2.99 -9.77
N LEU A 92 -5.97 1.98 -10.41
CA LEU A 92 -5.04 2.14 -11.52
C LEU A 92 -5.72 2.78 -12.73
N LEU A 93 -6.89 2.27 -13.11
CA LEU A 93 -7.70 2.77 -14.23
C LEU A 93 -8.16 4.23 -14.01
N LEU A 94 -8.56 4.58 -12.80
CA LEU A 94 -8.94 5.95 -12.46
C LEU A 94 -7.75 6.92 -12.52
N GLN A 95 -6.55 6.48 -12.13
CA GLN A 95 -5.34 7.29 -12.31
C GLN A 95 -4.98 7.45 -13.79
N LEU A 96 -5.07 6.38 -14.59
CA LEU A 96 -4.87 6.47 -16.03
C LEU A 96 -5.86 7.44 -16.67
N HIS A 97 -7.14 7.38 -16.28
CA HIS A 97 -8.16 8.31 -16.79
C HIS A 97 -7.76 9.77 -16.54
N GLN A 98 -7.24 10.10 -15.36
CA GLN A 98 -6.74 11.45 -15.07
C GLN A 98 -5.55 11.85 -15.95
N ILE A 99 -4.65 10.91 -16.26
CA ILE A 99 -3.49 11.16 -17.13
C ILE A 99 -3.95 11.38 -18.58
N LEU A 100 -4.82 10.53 -19.11
CA LEU A 100 -5.36 10.67 -20.47
C LEU A 100 -6.15 11.97 -20.64
N LEU A 101 -6.92 12.36 -19.61
CA LEU A 101 -7.62 13.64 -19.59
C LEU A 101 -6.65 14.83 -19.74
N LYS A 102 -5.53 14.82 -19.01
CA LYS A 102 -4.51 15.87 -19.10
C LYS A 102 -3.85 15.88 -20.48
N VAL A 103 -3.43 14.71 -20.97
CA VAL A 103 -2.76 14.59 -22.27
C VAL A 103 -3.65 15.08 -23.42
N THR A 104 -4.95 14.75 -23.37
CA THR A 104 -5.90 15.15 -24.41
C THR A 104 -6.35 16.62 -24.32
N LYS A 105 -6.44 17.20 -23.11
CA LYS A 105 -6.91 18.59 -22.92
C LYS A 105 -5.82 19.65 -22.88
N GLU A 106 -4.68 19.34 -22.29
CA GLU A 106 -3.63 20.33 -21.97
C GLU A 106 -2.56 20.45 -23.05
N ARG A 107 -2.68 19.73 -24.18
CA ARG A 107 -1.68 19.70 -25.26
C ARG A 107 -1.28 21.08 -25.78
N SER A 108 -2.21 22.02 -25.84
CA SER A 108 -1.95 23.40 -26.31
C SER A 108 -1.42 24.34 -25.22
N SER A 109 -1.26 23.85 -23.99
CA SER A 109 -0.73 24.63 -22.87
C SER A 109 0.77 24.83 -23.01
N MET A 110 1.27 26.02 -22.65
CA MET A 110 2.71 26.30 -22.59
C MET A 110 3.46 25.46 -21.55
N PHE A 111 2.74 24.87 -20.58
CA PHE A 111 3.31 23.97 -19.56
C PHE A 111 3.23 22.49 -19.95
N PHE A 112 2.76 22.17 -21.16
CA PHE A 112 2.74 20.80 -21.64
C PHE A 112 4.16 20.33 -21.93
N LEU A 113 4.67 19.42 -21.10
CA LEU A 113 6.00 18.82 -21.26
C LEU A 113 5.86 17.43 -21.87
N PRO A 114 6.02 17.27 -23.21
CA PRO A 114 5.70 16.01 -23.88
C PRO A 114 6.48 14.81 -23.33
N GLY A 115 7.76 15.01 -23.00
CA GLY A 115 8.62 13.96 -22.45
C GLY A 115 8.13 13.40 -21.10
N ASP A 116 7.59 14.26 -20.22
CA ASP A 116 7.05 13.78 -18.94
C ASP A 116 5.71 13.05 -19.12
N HIS A 117 4.85 13.55 -20.01
CA HIS A 117 3.59 12.90 -20.35
C HIS A 117 3.81 11.52 -21.02
N ILE A 118 4.75 11.42 -21.96
CA ILE A 118 5.16 10.14 -22.55
C ILE A 118 5.64 9.20 -21.45
N SER A 119 6.57 9.66 -20.60
CA SER A 119 7.11 8.83 -19.51
C SER A 119 6.02 8.34 -18.53
N ASN A 120 5.03 9.18 -18.21
CA ASN A 120 3.90 8.80 -17.37
C ASN A 120 3.00 7.78 -18.07
N LEU A 121 2.62 8.01 -19.32
CA LEU A 121 1.80 7.06 -20.09
C LEU A 121 2.52 5.72 -20.26
N THR A 122 3.82 5.72 -20.60
CA THR A 122 4.62 4.49 -20.68
C THR A 122 4.61 3.71 -19.36
N ALA A 123 4.79 4.40 -18.23
CA ALA A 123 4.76 3.74 -16.92
C ALA A 123 3.39 3.12 -16.61
N TYR A 124 2.29 3.80 -16.95
CA TYR A 124 0.94 3.28 -16.73
C TYR A 124 0.55 2.17 -17.72
N CYS A 125 1.05 2.19 -18.96
CA CYS A 125 0.91 1.06 -19.90
C CYS A 125 1.56 -0.19 -19.32
N ARG A 126 2.83 -0.09 -18.90
CA ARG A 126 3.58 -1.20 -18.28
C ARG A 126 2.92 -1.68 -16.97
N ALA A 127 2.37 -0.77 -16.17
CA ALA A 127 1.62 -1.13 -14.97
C ALA A 127 0.32 -1.90 -15.31
N LEU A 128 -0.37 -1.53 -16.38
CA LEU A 128 -1.56 -2.22 -16.87
C LEU A 128 -1.24 -3.60 -17.47
N GLU A 129 -0.15 -3.72 -18.21
CA GLU A 129 0.36 -5.02 -18.71
C GLU A 129 0.61 -5.98 -17.54
N GLY A 130 1.33 -5.51 -16.52
CA GLY A 130 1.58 -6.28 -15.30
C GLY A 130 0.29 -6.62 -14.55
N MET A 131 -0.64 -5.66 -14.43
CA MET A 131 -1.95 -5.90 -13.81
C MET A 131 -2.78 -6.92 -14.59
N ASN A 132 -2.78 -6.87 -15.92
CA ASN A 132 -3.47 -7.85 -16.76
C ASN A 132 -2.94 -9.26 -16.50
N LYS A 133 -1.61 -9.42 -16.43
CA LYS A 133 -0.99 -10.71 -16.07
C LYS A 133 -1.36 -11.17 -14.67
N ILE A 134 -1.40 -10.27 -13.69
CA ILE A 134 -1.85 -10.61 -12.32
C ILE A 134 -3.30 -11.11 -12.34
N LEU A 135 -4.18 -10.45 -13.10
CA LEU A 135 -5.60 -10.82 -13.19
C LEU A 135 -5.79 -12.15 -13.94
N GLU A 136 -5.10 -12.36 -15.06
CA GLU A 136 -5.11 -13.65 -15.78
C GLU A 136 -4.77 -14.80 -14.84
N ASN A 137 -3.74 -14.65 -14.02
CA ASN A 137 -3.31 -15.68 -13.08
C ASN A 137 -4.24 -15.80 -11.87
N ALA A 138 -4.82 -14.69 -11.39
CA ALA A 138 -5.86 -14.74 -10.37
C ALA A 138 -7.09 -15.51 -10.88
N ALA A 139 -7.47 -15.34 -12.14
CA ALA A 139 -8.55 -16.10 -12.75
C ALA A 139 -8.21 -17.60 -12.86
N VAL A 140 -6.97 -17.96 -13.23
CA VAL A 140 -6.52 -19.37 -13.21
C VAL A 140 -6.58 -19.96 -11.80
N LEU A 141 -6.11 -19.21 -10.78
CA LEU A 141 -6.20 -19.65 -9.39
C LEU A 141 -7.66 -19.84 -8.96
N MET A 142 -8.54 -18.94 -9.38
CA MET A 142 -9.96 -19.00 -9.10
C MET A 142 -10.65 -20.23 -9.73
N ASP A 143 -10.20 -20.64 -10.92
CA ASP A 143 -10.69 -21.84 -11.58
C ASP A 143 -10.18 -23.12 -10.90
N ALA A 144 -8.96 -23.09 -10.36
CA ALA A 144 -8.33 -24.23 -9.73
C ALA A 144 -8.66 -24.40 -8.23
N SER A 145 -9.23 -23.38 -7.59
CA SER A 145 -9.51 -23.40 -6.15
C SER A 145 -10.95 -23.84 -5.88
N ALA A 146 -11.14 -24.65 -4.84
CA ALA A 146 -12.48 -24.96 -4.35
C ALA A 146 -13.16 -23.71 -3.77
N GLN A 147 -14.50 -23.72 -3.73
CA GLN A 147 -15.27 -22.62 -3.15
C GLN A 147 -14.84 -22.33 -1.71
N GLY A 148 -14.64 -21.05 -1.38
CA GLY A 148 -14.17 -20.61 -0.07
C GLY A 148 -12.67 -20.83 0.20
N GLN A 149 -11.94 -21.50 -0.69
CA GLN A 149 -10.48 -21.66 -0.57
C GLN A 149 -9.76 -20.57 -1.36
N LEU A 150 -8.99 -19.73 -0.66
CA LEU A 150 -8.21 -18.64 -1.27
C LEU A 150 -6.80 -19.06 -1.69
N PHE A 151 -6.36 -20.24 -1.27
CA PHE A 151 -5.04 -20.77 -1.54
C PHE A 151 -5.17 -22.07 -2.33
N GLY A 152 -4.58 -22.12 -3.52
CA GLY A 152 -4.46 -23.35 -4.28
C GLY A 152 -3.42 -24.26 -3.64
N GLU A 153 -3.70 -25.56 -3.60
CA GLU A 153 -2.74 -26.58 -3.20
C GLU A 153 -1.97 -27.12 -4.43
N GLY A 154 -0.78 -27.69 -4.22
CA GLY A 154 0.00 -28.37 -5.27
C GLY A 154 0.58 -27.44 -6.34
N GLU A 155 0.57 -27.89 -7.60
CA GLU A 155 1.25 -27.26 -8.74
C GLU A 155 0.81 -25.82 -9.03
N VAL A 156 -0.44 -25.48 -8.70
CA VAL A 156 -0.99 -24.12 -8.89
C VAL A 156 -0.26 -23.10 -8.00
N SER A 157 0.10 -23.51 -6.78
CA SER A 157 0.88 -22.69 -5.84
C SER A 157 2.29 -22.42 -6.37
N GLU A 158 2.95 -23.44 -6.92
CA GLU A 158 4.30 -23.31 -7.51
C GLU A 158 4.30 -22.45 -8.78
N ARG A 159 3.30 -22.61 -9.64
CA ARG A 159 3.13 -21.73 -10.82
C ARG A 159 2.96 -20.27 -10.41
N LEU A 160 2.14 -19.98 -9.41
CA LEU A 160 1.93 -18.63 -8.88
C LEU A 160 3.20 -18.04 -8.27
N ARG A 161 3.99 -18.83 -7.53
CA ARG A 161 5.31 -18.39 -7.05
C ARG A 161 6.23 -18.02 -8.22
N GLY A 162 6.26 -18.85 -9.25
CA GLY A 162 7.01 -18.57 -10.48
C GLY A 162 6.63 -17.24 -11.12
N ILE A 163 5.34 -16.89 -11.16
CA ILE A 163 4.84 -15.63 -11.71
C ILE A 163 5.20 -14.43 -10.83
N VAL A 164 5.02 -14.52 -9.52
CA VAL A 164 5.39 -13.44 -8.57
C VAL A 164 6.90 -13.20 -8.59
N CYS A 165 7.70 -14.24 -8.83
CA CYS A 165 9.15 -14.17 -8.94
C CYS A 165 9.66 -13.92 -10.38
N SER A 166 8.78 -13.86 -11.38
CA SER A 166 9.16 -13.65 -12.78
C SER A 166 9.37 -12.18 -13.13
N GLU A 167 10.15 -11.93 -14.19
CA GLU A 167 10.40 -10.60 -14.77
C GLU A 167 9.16 -9.97 -15.44
N TYR A 168 8.02 -10.69 -15.53
CA TYR A 168 6.83 -10.25 -16.28
C TYR A 168 6.08 -9.08 -15.64
N ILE A 169 6.35 -8.72 -14.37
CA ILE A 169 5.75 -7.55 -13.72
C ILE A 169 6.80 -6.46 -13.61
N ALA A 170 6.58 -5.34 -14.30
CA ALA A 170 7.43 -4.15 -14.25
C ALA A 170 7.40 -3.47 -12.86
N ARG A 171 8.14 -4.02 -11.89
CA ARG A 171 8.18 -3.50 -10.50
C ARG A 171 8.73 -2.08 -10.43
N ASP A 172 9.66 -1.74 -11.31
CA ASP A 172 10.24 -0.40 -11.42
C ASP A 172 9.18 0.68 -11.58
N VAL A 173 8.12 0.44 -12.35
CA VAL A 173 7.05 1.44 -12.54
C VAL A 173 6.22 1.65 -11.27
N PHE A 174 6.00 0.59 -10.48
CA PHE A 174 5.28 0.65 -9.21
C PHE A 174 6.09 1.30 -8.09
N TYR A 175 7.42 1.21 -8.14
CA TYR A 175 8.30 1.95 -7.24
C TYR A 175 8.58 3.38 -7.71
N GLY A 176 8.33 3.68 -8.98
CA GLY A 176 8.59 4.98 -9.61
C GLY A 176 7.34 5.81 -9.86
N ARG A 177 6.96 5.96 -11.13
CA ARG A 177 5.87 6.86 -11.57
C ARG A 177 4.48 6.43 -11.11
N CYS A 178 4.27 5.14 -10.87
CA CYS A 178 3.01 4.61 -10.33
C CYS A 178 3.04 4.47 -8.80
N LEU A 179 4.01 5.05 -8.09
CA LEU A 179 4.17 4.83 -6.66
C LEU A 179 2.92 5.22 -5.86
N GLY A 180 2.37 4.22 -5.16
CA GLY A 180 1.26 4.38 -4.25
C GLY A 180 -0.06 4.79 -4.91
N PHE A 181 -0.25 4.48 -6.20
CA PHE A 181 -1.47 4.82 -6.95
C PHE A 181 -2.77 4.37 -6.27
N GLN A 182 -2.75 3.23 -5.56
CA GLN A 182 -3.87 2.65 -4.83
C GLN A 182 -4.19 3.37 -3.52
N TYR A 183 -3.28 4.21 -3.02
CA TYR A 183 -3.48 4.93 -1.77
C TYR A 183 -4.15 6.28 -2.00
N PRO A 184 -4.90 6.79 -1.00
CA PRO A 184 -5.43 8.14 -1.02
C PRO A 184 -4.32 9.19 -1.15
N SER A 185 -4.63 10.34 -1.76
CA SER A 185 -3.68 11.43 -1.98
C SER A 185 -3.00 11.95 -0.70
N SER A 186 -3.60 11.78 0.48
CA SER A 186 -3.00 12.14 1.77
C SER A 186 -1.88 11.19 2.21
N THR A 187 -1.87 9.95 1.72
CA THR A 187 -0.87 8.94 2.09
C THR A 187 0.28 8.88 1.08
N ARG A 188 0.04 9.28 -0.18
CA ARG A 188 1.04 9.24 -1.25
C ARG A 188 2.32 10.03 -0.93
N PRO A 189 2.28 11.25 -0.34
CA PRO A 189 3.50 11.99 0.03
C PRO A 189 4.39 11.22 1.00
N VAL A 190 3.78 10.54 1.97
CA VAL A 190 4.46 9.69 2.95
C VAL A 190 5.18 8.53 2.27
N ILE A 191 4.46 7.82 1.39
CA ILE A 191 5.02 6.68 0.65
C ILE A 191 6.18 7.15 -0.23
N LYS A 192 6.02 8.31 -0.89
CA LYS A 192 7.07 8.91 -1.73
C LYS A 192 8.30 9.29 -0.90
N MET A 193 8.11 9.89 0.28
CA MET A 193 9.20 10.22 1.19
C MET A 193 9.97 8.96 1.61
N LEU A 194 9.27 7.89 2.00
CA LEU A 194 9.88 6.62 2.39
C LEU A 194 10.65 5.98 1.22
N ALA A 195 10.09 6.02 0.02
CA ALA A 195 10.74 5.53 -1.20
C ALA A 195 12.03 6.29 -1.52
N VAL A 196 12.00 7.63 -1.46
CA VAL A 196 13.19 8.47 -1.64
C VAL A 196 14.24 8.18 -0.56
N ALA A 197 13.81 8.06 0.70
CA ALA A 197 14.71 7.74 1.81
C ALA A 197 15.42 6.39 1.58
N MET A 198 14.68 5.35 1.20
CA MET A 198 15.23 4.02 0.94
C MET A 198 16.16 4.01 -0.27
N ALA A 199 15.79 4.68 -1.37
CA ALA A 199 16.63 4.78 -2.57
C ALA A 199 17.96 5.51 -2.29
N SER A 200 17.93 6.53 -1.42
CA SER A 200 19.13 7.25 -0.99
C SER A 200 19.97 6.48 0.03
N TYR A 201 19.34 5.59 0.82
CA TYR A 201 19.98 4.89 1.93
C TYR A 201 21.01 3.84 1.51
N GLU A 202 20.95 3.28 0.31
CA GLU A 202 21.98 2.34 -0.17
C GLU A 202 23.40 2.93 -0.08
N ARG A 203 23.55 4.22 -0.40
CA ARG A 203 24.85 4.89 -0.29
C ARG A 203 25.33 5.00 1.14
N TRP A 204 24.41 5.10 2.11
CA TRP A 204 24.73 5.04 3.54
C TRP A 204 25.21 3.65 3.95
N TYR A 205 24.50 2.60 3.51
CA TYR A 205 24.85 1.22 3.89
C TYR A 205 26.26 0.83 3.45
N LYS A 206 26.75 1.47 2.37
CA LYS A 206 28.09 1.28 1.82
C LYS A 206 29.13 2.29 2.33
N ALA A 207 28.73 3.34 3.06
CA ALA A 207 29.62 4.41 3.54
C ALA A 207 29.91 4.30 5.05
N ASP A 208 30.86 5.09 5.52
CA ASP A 208 31.33 5.05 6.91
C ASP A 208 30.25 5.46 7.93
N LYS A 209 30.22 4.78 9.08
CA LYS A 209 29.07 4.73 10.02
C LYS A 209 28.96 5.96 10.96
N ASP A 210 29.04 7.17 10.43
CA ASP A 210 28.82 8.43 11.17
C ASP A 210 27.36 8.62 11.68
N ASN A 211 27.12 9.68 12.46
CA ASN A 211 25.84 10.05 13.09
C ASN A 211 24.59 9.81 12.21
N PRO A 212 23.68 8.89 12.61
CA PRO A 212 22.48 8.50 11.84
C PRO A 212 21.55 9.64 11.41
N LEU A 213 21.38 10.68 12.24
CA LEU A 213 20.49 11.80 11.93
C LEU A 213 21.05 12.67 10.80
N ARG A 214 22.31 13.09 10.92
CA ARG A 214 22.98 13.92 9.91
C ARG A 214 22.99 13.21 8.56
N GLN A 215 23.17 11.89 8.58
CA GLN A 215 23.18 11.07 7.37
C GLN A 215 21.78 10.84 6.78
N LEU A 216 20.73 10.63 7.58
CA LEU A 216 19.36 10.58 7.07
C LEU A 216 18.96 11.91 6.43
N MET A 217 19.26 13.04 7.08
CA MET A 217 18.99 14.38 6.54
C MET A 217 19.76 14.61 5.23
N HIS A 218 21.02 14.18 5.16
CA HIS A 218 21.83 14.26 3.96
C HIS A 218 21.34 13.32 2.84
N SER A 219 20.84 12.13 3.16
CA SER A 219 20.21 11.19 2.22
C SER A 219 18.88 11.72 1.67
N LEU A 220 18.06 12.37 2.49
CA LEU A 220 16.85 13.05 2.06
C LEU A 220 17.17 14.26 1.18
N TRP A 221 18.17 15.05 1.56
CA TRP A 221 18.66 16.20 0.78
C TRP A 221 19.19 15.78 -0.60
N LYS A 222 20.08 14.77 -0.64
CA LYS A 222 20.59 14.19 -1.89
C LYS A 222 19.56 13.35 -2.65
N GLY A 223 18.44 13.03 -2.01
CA GLY A 223 17.28 12.36 -2.59
C GLY A 223 16.49 13.24 -3.56
N ASN A 224 16.79 14.54 -3.67
CA ASN A 224 16.11 15.44 -4.59
C ASN A 224 16.12 14.92 -6.05
N LYS A 225 17.20 14.26 -6.48
CA LYS A 225 17.25 13.64 -7.82
C LYS A 225 16.15 12.59 -8.04
N TYR A 226 15.78 11.85 -7.01
CA TYR A 226 14.72 10.83 -7.05
C TYR A 226 13.33 11.47 -6.97
N LEU A 227 13.21 12.64 -6.33
CA LEU A 227 11.98 13.42 -6.35
C LEU A 227 11.69 13.99 -7.75
N GLN A 228 12.72 14.46 -8.44
CA GLN A 228 12.67 15.03 -9.79
C GLN A 228 12.59 13.95 -10.88
N ASN A 229 13.23 12.79 -10.68
CA ASN A 229 13.21 11.68 -11.61
C ASN A 229 12.61 10.41 -10.96
N PRO A 230 11.26 10.27 -10.98
CA PRO A 230 10.59 9.11 -10.39
C PRO A 230 10.93 7.81 -11.12
N THR A 231 11.27 7.84 -12.41
CA THR A 231 11.71 6.64 -13.15
C THR A 231 13.03 6.11 -12.58
N GLN A 232 14.00 6.98 -12.35
CA GLN A 232 15.28 6.59 -11.75
C GLN A 232 15.11 6.06 -10.32
N MET A 233 14.18 6.63 -9.55
CA MET A 233 13.83 6.11 -8.22
C MET A 233 13.26 4.68 -8.33
N GLY A 234 12.34 4.46 -9.26
CA GLY A 234 11.72 3.16 -9.49
C GLY A 234 12.73 2.07 -9.84
N LEU A 235 13.60 2.34 -10.82
CA LEU A 235 14.70 1.44 -11.19
C LEU A 235 15.62 1.13 -10.02
N LYS A 236 15.94 2.15 -9.21
CA LYS A 236 16.82 1.95 -8.06
C LYS A 236 16.18 1.10 -6.98
N LEU A 237 14.91 1.32 -6.69
CA LEU A 237 14.21 0.53 -5.68
C LEU A 237 13.95 -0.89 -6.15
N ASP A 238 13.69 -1.11 -7.44
CA ASP A 238 13.58 -2.45 -8.02
C ASP A 238 14.89 -3.24 -7.84
N ASP A 239 16.02 -2.64 -8.23
CA ASP A 239 17.38 -3.14 -8.01
C ASP A 239 17.62 -3.46 -6.52
N LEU A 240 17.29 -2.53 -5.62
CA LEU A 240 17.43 -2.77 -4.19
C LEU A 240 16.55 -3.91 -3.69
N THR A 241 15.31 -4.04 -4.16
CA THR A 241 14.43 -5.12 -3.71
C THR A 241 14.87 -6.51 -4.17
N LEU A 242 15.60 -6.59 -5.30
CA LEU A 242 16.21 -7.83 -5.78
C LEU A 242 17.54 -8.15 -5.11
N MET A 243 18.42 -7.15 -5.02
CA MET A 243 19.82 -7.37 -4.71
C MET A 243 20.16 -7.12 -3.24
N SER A 244 19.31 -6.42 -2.51
CA SER A 244 19.61 -6.10 -1.12
C SER A 244 19.40 -7.31 -0.22
N SER A 245 20.36 -7.55 0.65
CA SER A 245 20.22 -8.57 1.69
C SER A 245 19.09 -8.19 2.66
N VAL A 246 18.52 -9.20 3.32
CA VAL A 246 17.56 -8.99 4.41
C VAL A 246 18.14 -8.06 5.50
N TYR A 247 19.47 -8.06 5.67
CA TYR A 247 20.17 -7.17 6.60
C TYR A 247 20.10 -5.70 6.20
N PHE A 248 20.18 -5.37 4.91
CA PHE A 248 20.01 -4.00 4.44
C PHE A 248 18.62 -3.46 4.80
N VAL A 249 17.57 -4.22 4.47
CA VAL A 249 16.18 -3.83 4.71
C VAL A 249 15.94 -3.71 6.22
N LYS A 250 16.48 -4.64 7.01
CA LYS A 250 16.44 -4.57 8.48
C LYS A 250 17.12 -3.32 9.00
N ALA A 251 18.34 -3.01 8.55
CA ALA A 251 19.07 -1.83 8.97
C ALA A 251 18.31 -0.54 8.66
N PHE A 252 17.71 -0.44 7.46
CA PHE A 252 16.89 0.71 7.08
C PHE A 252 15.69 0.90 8.03
N TRP A 253 14.93 -0.17 8.31
CA TRP A 253 13.77 -0.06 9.19
C TRP A 253 14.17 0.16 10.66
N SER A 254 15.31 -0.36 11.11
CA SER A 254 15.84 -0.10 12.45
C SER A 254 16.24 1.36 12.68
N ILE A 255 16.61 2.11 11.63
CA ILE A 255 16.88 3.55 11.76
C ILE A 255 15.62 4.32 12.19
N MET A 256 14.45 3.89 11.73
CA MET A 256 13.17 4.49 12.12
C MET A 256 12.80 4.22 13.58
N GLU A 257 13.50 3.31 14.25
CA GLU A 257 13.29 3.01 15.68
C GLU A 257 14.15 3.91 16.59
N GLN A 258 15.10 4.68 16.05
CA GLN A 258 15.89 5.63 16.83
C GLN A 258 15.07 6.88 17.14
N ASP A 259 15.02 7.28 18.42
CA ASP A 259 14.17 8.39 18.90
C ASP A 259 14.45 9.71 18.17
N VAL A 260 15.71 9.98 17.85
CA VAL A 260 16.13 11.19 17.14
C VAL A 260 15.62 11.22 15.70
N VAL A 261 15.69 10.09 15.00
CA VAL A 261 15.16 9.94 13.64
C VAL A 261 13.64 9.98 13.65
N LYS A 262 13.01 9.34 14.63
CA LYS A 262 11.57 9.38 14.83
C LYS A 262 11.08 10.82 15.05
N ALA A 263 11.77 11.61 15.86
CA ALA A 263 11.42 13.01 16.08
C ALA A 263 11.53 13.83 14.78
N ALA A 264 12.63 13.67 14.04
CA ALA A 264 12.81 14.35 12.75
C ALA A 264 11.77 13.93 11.71
N MET A 265 11.47 12.64 11.61
CA MET A 265 10.43 12.10 10.73
C MET A 265 9.03 12.49 11.20
N GLY A 266 8.77 12.56 12.50
CA GLY A 266 7.52 13.08 13.06
C GLY A 266 7.29 14.55 12.73
N ALA A 267 8.35 15.37 12.79
CA ALA A 267 8.30 16.77 12.37
C ALA A 267 8.07 16.89 10.86
N ALA A 268 8.82 16.15 10.03
CA ALA A 268 8.59 16.09 8.59
C ALA A 268 7.16 15.61 8.26
N MET A 269 6.66 14.64 9.03
CA MET A 269 5.30 14.12 8.89
C MET A 269 4.22 15.11 9.28
N THR A 270 4.48 15.98 10.24
CA THR A 270 3.54 17.06 10.58
C THR A 270 3.42 18.08 9.43
N LEU A 271 4.44 18.20 8.57
CA LEU A 271 4.39 19.07 7.39
C LEU A 271 3.63 18.43 6.21
N ILE A 272 3.66 17.10 6.07
CA ILE A 272 3.09 16.39 4.91
C ILE A 272 1.85 15.54 5.23
N SER A 273 1.51 15.39 6.51
CA SER A 273 0.45 14.54 7.05
C SER A 273 -0.11 15.13 8.36
N HIS A 274 -1.08 14.44 8.96
CA HIS A 274 -1.66 14.83 10.24
C HIS A 274 -0.71 14.44 11.39
N SER A 275 -0.76 15.18 12.50
CA SER A 275 -0.06 14.79 13.73
C SER A 275 -0.91 13.80 14.55
N VAL A 276 -0.26 13.03 15.42
CA VAL A 276 -0.93 12.15 16.38
C VAL A 276 -0.79 12.77 17.76
N GLU A 277 -1.90 13.02 18.46
CA GLU A 277 -1.86 13.57 19.82
C GLU A 277 -1.50 12.51 20.88
N ILE A 278 -1.79 11.24 20.64
CA ILE A 278 -1.58 10.13 21.58
C ILE A 278 -0.86 8.97 20.89
N SER A 279 0.32 8.63 21.39
CA SER A 279 1.13 7.49 20.92
C SER A 279 1.77 6.81 22.13
N HIS A 280 1.17 5.71 22.61
CA HIS A 280 1.60 5.02 23.82
C HIS A 280 1.93 3.56 23.54
N SER A 281 3.08 3.11 24.04
CA SER A 281 3.38 1.67 24.08
C SER A 281 2.54 1.04 25.19
N LEU A 282 1.77 0.01 24.85
CA LEU A 282 1.04 -0.83 25.80
C LEU A 282 1.57 -2.26 25.71
N GLU A 283 1.23 -3.10 26.67
CA GLU A 283 1.64 -4.50 26.68
C GLU A 283 0.46 -5.37 27.12
N ILE A 284 0.18 -6.44 26.36
CA ILE A 284 -0.70 -7.51 26.84
C ILE A 284 0.18 -8.49 27.61
N PRO A 285 -0.06 -8.67 28.92
CA PRO A 285 0.81 -9.50 29.74
C PRO A 285 0.68 -10.98 29.38
N ALA A 286 1.77 -11.74 29.59
CA ALA A 286 1.83 -13.18 29.38
C ALA A 286 1.15 -13.99 30.51
N LYS A 287 -0.05 -13.58 30.91
CA LYS A 287 -0.85 -14.25 31.96
C LYS A 287 -2.31 -14.29 31.58
N ASN A 288 -3.05 -15.22 32.18
CA ASN A 288 -4.50 -15.30 32.01
C ASN A 288 -5.15 -13.97 32.39
N ILE A 289 -5.97 -13.45 31.49
CA ILE A 289 -6.76 -12.24 31.71
C ILE A 289 -8.21 -12.67 31.90
N VAL A 290 -8.72 -12.53 33.11
CA VAL A 290 -10.14 -12.80 33.39
C VAL A 290 -10.90 -11.49 33.19
N MET A 291 -11.90 -11.54 32.32
CA MET A 291 -12.76 -10.40 32.00
C MET A 291 -14.21 -10.76 32.25
N GLU A 292 -14.99 -9.79 32.74
CA GLU A 292 -16.44 -9.90 32.82
C GLU A 292 -17.01 -9.63 31.42
N GLY A 293 -17.53 -10.69 30.77
CA GLY A 293 -18.24 -10.58 29.51
C GLY A 293 -19.75 -10.44 29.74
N THR A 294 -20.47 -10.10 28.68
CA THR A 294 -21.95 -10.03 28.70
C THR A 294 -22.64 -11.37 28.99
N LYS A 295 -21.90 -12.49 28.87
CA LYS A 295 -22.37 -13.86 29.13
C LYS A 295 -21.65 -14.52 30.33
N GLY A 296 -20.98 -13.74 31.18
CA GLY A 296 -20.21 -14.22 32.34
C GLY A 296 -18.69 -14.05 32.17
N LYS A 297 -17.92 -14.63 33.11
CA LYS A 297 -16.46 -14.53 33.11
C LYS A 297 -15.84 -15.28 31.94
N VAL A 298 -15.05 -14.57 31.14
CA VAL A 298 -14.22 -15.13 30.07
C VAL A 298 -12.76 -15.04 30.48
N THR A 299 -12.05 -16.17 30.45
CA THR A 299 -10.61 -16.20 30.66
C THR A 299 -9.90 -16.21 29.31
N LEU A 300 -9.16 -15.15 29.01
CA LEU A 300 -8.26 -15.09 27.86
C LEU A 300 -6.89 -15.63 28.27
N THR A 301 -6.51 -16.78 27.72
CA THR A 301 -5.18 -17.35 27.90
C THR A 301 -4.17 -16.67 26.97
N PRO A 302 -2.99 -16.27 27.47
CA PRO A 302 -1.96 -15.69 26.63
C PRO A 302 -1.53 -16.71 25.58
N PRO A 303 -1.19 -16.26 24.37
CA PRO A 303 -0.86 -17.18 23.30
C PRO A 303 0.52 -17.82 23.62
N PHE A 304 0.66 -19.14 23.43
CA PHE A 304 1.89 -19.93 23.64
C PHE A 304 2.68 -20.22 22.35
N SER A 305 4.00 -20.02 22.38
CA SER A 305 4.92 -20.44 21.30
C SER A 305 5.88 -21.52 21.79
N GLU A 306 6.04 -22.61 21.04
CA GLU A 306 6.98 -23.70 21.38
C GLU A 306 8.42 -23.22 21.61
N GLN A 307 8.87 -22.19 20.88
CA GLN A 307 10.25 -21.70 20.95
C GLN A 307 10.45 -20.55 21.92
N LEU A 308 9.41 -19.74 22.14
CA LEU A 308 9.51 -18.50 22.90
C LEU A 308 8.76 -18.55 24.24
N GLY A 309 7.97 -19.60 24.47
CA GLY A 309 7.06 -19.73 25.59
C GLY A 309 5.92 -18.71 25.54
N TYR A 310 5.33 -18.44 26.71
CA TYR A 310 4.44 -17.31 26.91
C TYR A 310 5.25 -16.03 26.94
N ARG A 311 4.94 -15.09 26.05
CA ARG A 311 5.59 -13.78 26.01
C ARG A 311 4.56 -12.64 25.99
N PRO A 312 4.86 -11.50 26.63
CA PRO A 312 4.01 -10.35 26.53
C PRO A 312 3.94 -9.85 25.09
N ILE A 313 2.79 -9.29 24.72
CA ILE A 313 2.56 -8.78 23.36
C ILE A 313 2.68 -7.25 23.40
N PRO A 314 3.74 -6.67 22.82
CA PRO A 314 3.86 -5.23 22.73
C PRO A 314 2.83 -4.67 21.75
N LEU A 315 2.14 -3.63 22.18
CA LEU A 315 1.16 -2.87 21.42
C LEU A 315 1.61 -1.41 21.31
N LEU A 316 1.14 -0.74 20.28
CA LEU A 316 1.22 0.71 20.14
C LEU A 316 -0.20 1.26 19.98
N PHE A 317 -0.66 2.00 20.98
CA PHE A 317 -1.91 2.74 20.92
C PHE A 317 -1.69 4.09 20.25
N ILE A 318 -2.48 4.37 19.21
CA ILE A 318 -2.38 5.58 18.39
C ILE A 318 -3.77 6.25 18.33
N SER A 319 -3.87 7.49 18.78
CA SER A 319 -5.07 8.31 18.62
C SER A 319 -4.71 9.68 18.06
N ASN A 320 -5.38 10.04 16.96
CA ASN A 320 -5.18 11.33 16.28
C ASN A 320 -5.50 12.50 17.22
N LYS A 321 -6.56 12.35 18.03
CA LYS A 321 -6.94 13.31 19.08
C LYS A 321 -6.90 12.66 20.44
N TRP A 322 -6.64 13.44 21.47
CA TRP A 322 -6.88 13.02 22.84
C TRP A 322 -8.39 12.95 23.12
N ARG A 323 -8.83 11.78 23.55
CA ARG A 323 -10.23 11.44 23.82
C ARG A 323 -10.44 11.00 25.26
N ASP A 324 -11.68 11.07 25.70
CA ASP A 324 -12.10 10.60 27.02
C ASP A 324 -11.74 9.13 27.22
N GLY A 325 -11.29 8.79 28.43
CA GLY A 325 -10.71 7.49 28.78
C GLY A 325 -9.23 7.28 28.39
N GLN A 326 -8.59 8.25 27.72
CA GLN A 326 -7.16 8.16 27.38
C GLN A 326 -6.29 8.94 28.36
N ASN A 327 -5.21 8.32 28.85
CA ASN A 327 -4.19 8.99 29.65
C ASN A 327 -3.17 9.67 28.73
N ARG A 328 -2.97 10.98 28.90
CA ARG A 328 -2.07 11.79 28.08
C ARG A 328 -0.66 11.93 28.68
N GLY A 329 -0.45 11.45 29.91
CA GLY A 329 0.87 11.44 30.57
C GLY A 329 1.41 12.80 31.03
N TYR A 330 0.68 13.90 30.80
CA TYR A 330 1.01 15.24 31.28
C TYR A 330 -0.25 16.08 31.46
N SER A 331 -0.20 17.07 32.38
CA SER A 331 -1.33 17.97 32.66
C SER A 331 -1.58 18.91 31.47
N SER A 332 -2.81 18.90 30.94
CA SER A 332 -3.23 19.79 29.86
C SER A 332 -4.50 20.53 30.27
N LYS A 333 -4.55 21.84 29.98
CA LYS A 333 -5.77 22.65 30.14
C LYS A 333 -6.84 22.38 29.08
N LYS A 334 -6.52 21.60 28.04
CA LYS A 334 -7.50 21.19 27.03
C LYS A 334 -8.49 20.21 27.68
N GLN A 335 -9.73 20.17 27.20
CA GLN A 335 -10.66 19.09 27.53
C GLN A 335 -10.52 17.94 26.53
N PRO A 336 -10.67 16.68 26.97
CA PRO A 336 -10.65 15.55 26.07
C PRO A 336 -11.83 15.60 25.11
N GLN A 337 -11.63 15.12 23.88
CA GLN A 337 -12.73 14.90 22.94
C GLN A 337 -13.60 13.71 23.41
N PRO A 338 -14.83 13.57 22.92
CA PRO A 338 -15.64 12.38 23.23
C PRO A 338 -14.93 11.07 22.90
N ALA A 339 -15.30 10.00 23.60
CA ALA A 339 -14.79 8.65 23.34
C ALA A 339 -14.92 8.28 21.84
N ALA A 340 -13.98 7.48 21.35
CA ALA A 340 -14.01 7.04 19.97
C ALA A 340 -15.23 6.13 19.72
N SER A 341 -15.86 6.26 18.56
CA SER A 341 -17.00 5.41 18.18
C SER A 341 -16.61 3.95 17.91
N GLY A 342 -15.32 3.65 17.91
CA GLY A 342 -14.79 2.31 17.66
C GLY A 342 -13.27 2.25 17.76
N LEU A 343 -12.77 1.03 17.83
CA LEU A 343 -11.36 0.70 17.90
C LEU A 343 -10.96 -0.10 16.66
N ILE A 344 -9.86 0.29 16.02
CA ILE A 344 -9.28 -0.44 14.90
C ILE A 344 -8.05 -1.18 15.41
N VAL A 345 -8.07 -2.51 15.35
CA VAL A 345 -6.93 -3.36 15.67
C VAL A 345 -6.17 -3.67 14.38
N HIS A 346 -5.01 -3.04 14.21
CA HIS A 346 -4.09 -3.29 13.11
C HIS A 346 -3.02 -4.28 13.56
N ILE A 347 -3.00 -5.45 12.94
CA ILE A 347 -1.94 -6.44 13.13
C ILE A 347 -1.01 -6.33 11.93
N HIS A 348 0.19 -5.82 12.13
CA HIS A 348 1.10 -5.60 11.02
C HIS A 348 1.86 -6.87 10.62
N GLY A 349 2.10 -7.03 9.31
CA GLY A 349 3.09 -7.95 8.77
C GLY A 349 4.50 -7.40 8.82
N GLY A 350 5.48 -8.15 8.31
CA GLY A 350 6.84 -7.63 8.19
C GLY A 350 7.94 -8.64 7.87
N GLY A 351 7.61 -9.90 7.55
CA GLY A 351 8.61 -10.93 7.19
C GLY A 351 9.73 -11.10 8.23
N PHE A 352 9.48 -10.77 9.49
CA PHE A 352 10.47 -10.71 10.59
C PHE A 352 11.55 -9.61 10.44
N VAL A 353 11.41 -8.69 9.50
CA VAL A 353 12.32 -7.56 9.25
C VAL A 353 11.94 -6.32 10.06
N ALA A 354 10.65 -5.99 10.13
CA ALA A 354 10.14 -4.93 11.02
C ALA A 354 10.02 -5.49 12.45
N GLN A 355 10.72 -4.89 13.40
CA GLN A 355 10.90 -5.47 14.74
C GLN A 355 9.87 -4.97 15.77
N SER A 356 9.31 -3.78 15.54
CA SER A 356 8.36 -3.16 16.46
C SER A 356 7.16 -2.49 15.77
N PRO A 357 6.01 -2.36 16.46
CA PRO A 357 4.85 -1.61 15.96
C PRO A 357 5.14 -0.11 15.82
N ARG A 358 6.26 0.39 16.36
CA ARG A 358 6.70 1.80 16.29
C ARG A 358 7.00 2.24 14.86
N SER A 359 7.60 1.36 14.05
CA SER A 359 7.87 1.62 12.63
C SER A 359 6.59 1.82 11.78
N HIS A 360 5.42 1.40 12.29
CA HIS A 360 4.13 1.49 11.60
C HIS A 360 3.30 2.74 11.98
N GLU A 361 3.74 3.53 12.95
CA GLU A 361 3.06 4.76 13.37
C GLU A 361 2.93 5.71 12.18
N VAL A 362 4.05 5.97 11.51
CA VAL A 362 4.22 6.80 10.30
C VAL A 362 3.27 6.40 9.17
N ARG A 363 2.98 5.09 9.02
CA ARG A 363 2.06 4.55 8.01
C ARG A 363 0.59 4.70 8.40
N SER A 364 0.28 4.68 9.69
CA SER A 364 -1.09 4.58 10.22
C SER A 364 -1.75 5.95 10.40
N VAL A 365 -0.97 7.02 10.54
CA VAL A 365 -1.50 8.38 10.79
C VAL A 365 -2.47 8.89 9.71
N PRO A 366 -2.19 8.73 8.40
CA PRO A 366 -3.12 9.19 7.35
C PRO A 366 -4.46 8.46 7.34
N PHE A 367 -4.53 7.24 7.89
CA PHE A 367 -5.78 6.48 8.02
C PHE A 367 -6.58 6.94 9.25
N ASN A 368 -5.90 7.37 10.31
CA ASN A 368 -6.49 7.83 11.57
C ASN A 368 -7.18 9.19 11.46
N SER A 369 -6.72 10.08 10.58
CA SER A 369 -7.30 11.42 10.42
C SER A 369 -8.70 11.45 9.79
N ARG A 370 -9.14 10.35 9.17
CA ARG A 370 -10.44 10.24 8.48
C ARG A 370 -11.53 9.53 9.29
N SER A 371 -11.19 8.96 10.44
CA SER A 371 -12.13 8.25 11.31
C SER A 371 -12.27 8.91 12.68
N SER A 372 -13.46 8.89 13.26
CA SER A 372 -13.67 9.14 14.70
C SER A 372 -13.06 8.04 15.59
N SER A 373 -12.56 6.96 15.00
CA SER A 373 -11.99 5.78 15.65
C SER A 373 -10.57 6.00 16.18
N SER A 374 -10.20 5.25 17.23
CA SER A 374 -8.82 5.12 17.70
C SER A 374 -8.18 3.83 17.18
N PHE A 375 -6.86 3.79 17.07
CA PHE A 375 -6.13 2.65 16.51
C PHE A 375 -5.27 1.97 17.58
N ILE A 376 -5.28 0.65 17.61
CA ILE A 376 -4.28 -0.18 18.27
C ILE A 376 -3.49 -0.88 17.17
N CYS A 377 -2.19 -0.62 17.11
CA CYS A 377 -1.27 -1.36 16.27
C CYS A 377 -0.56 -2.41 17.11
N THR A 378 -0.51 -3.65 16.64
CA THR A 378 0.24 -4.74 17.28
C THR A 378 0.98 -5.58 16.26
N ARG A 379 2.01 -6.27 16.73
CA ARG A 379 2.72 -7.29 15.98
C ARG A 379 2.07 -8.64 16.27
N CYS A 380 1.64 -9.37 15.23
CA CYS A 380 1.60 -10.82 15.33
C CYS A 380 2.98 -11.36 14.97
N CYS A 381 3.63 -12.05 15.89
CA CYS A 381 4.58 -13.08 15.47
C CYS A 381 3.77 -14.14 14.70
N TYR A 382 3.91 -14.20 13.38
CA TYR A 382 3.14 -15.10 12.49
C TYR A 382 3.25 -16.59 12.84
N ARG A 383 4.15 -17.00 13.75
CA ARG A 383 4.15 -18.35 14.32
C ARG A 383 2.92 -18.64 15.22
N PHE A 384 2.14 -17.63 15.59
CA PHE A 384 0.89 -17.80 16.34
C PHE A 384 -0.33 -18.21 15.51
N CYS A 385 -0.35 -17.91 14.20
CA CYS A 385 -1.53 -18.20 13.39
C CYS A 385 -1.65 -19.68 12.97
N PHE A 386 -0.67 -20.53 13.27
CA PHE A 386 -0.74 -21.97 12.97
C PHE A 386 -1.51 -22.81 14.01
N HIS A 387 -2.03 -22.19 15.08
CA HIS A 387 -2.78 -22.89 16.13
C HIS A 387 -4.20 -22.34 16.37
N LEU A 388 -4.76 -21.62 15.40
CA LEU A 388 -6.20 -21.38 15.33
C LEU A 388 -6.77 -22.21 14.17
N ARG A 389 -6.85 -23.53 14.38
CA ARG A 389 -7.80 -24.42 13.73
C ARG A 389 -8.76 -24.93 14.80
#